data_AF-A0A0M6XQ11-F1
#
_entry.id   AF-A0A0M6XQ11-F1
#
_cell.length_a   1.000
_cell.length_b   1.000
_cell.length_c   1.000
_cell.angle_alpha   90.00
_cell.angle_beta   90.00
_cell.angle_gamma   90.00
#
_symmetry.space_group_name_H-M   'P 1'
#
loop_
_entity.id
_entity.type
_entity.pdbx_description
1 polymer ?
#
loop_
_entity_poly.entity_id
_entity_poly.type
_entity_poly.pdbx_seq_one_letter_code
_entity_poly.pdbx_strand_id
1 'polypeptide(L)'
;MKLWHGIVVSSENSQHLTDWYTFSHIIHGFVFHGLLRLVARRISMGWRLTIATAVETAREVVENSEAVIERYRAVTISLDYYGDSVLNSVADIGAMWLGWFLAARLPVWAAVAIALAFEAMTIALIRDGLALNVLMLVWPLDRVADWRAARPS
;
A
#
# COMPACT_ATOMS: atom_id res chain seq x y z
N MET A 1 20.81 1.78 -4.59
CA MET A 1 19.42 1.85 -5.08
C MET A 1 19.12 0.64 -5.94
N LYS A 2 18.02 -0.06 -5.66
CA LYS A 2 17.49 -1.17 -6.46
C LYS A 2 16.17 -0.75 -7.11
N LEU A 3 15.85 -1.33 -8.27
CA LEU A 3 14.53 -1.14 -8.88
C LEU A 3 13.44 -1.89 -8.11
N TRP A 4 13.76 -3.08 -7.60
CA TRP A 4 12.87 -3.94 -6.84
C TRP A 4 13.57 -4.47 -5.58
N HIS A 5 12.87 -4.47 -4.46
CA HIS A 5 13.27 -5.12 -3.21
C HIS A 5 12.20 -6.14 -2.78
N GLY A 6 12.56 -7.42 -2.76
CA GLY A 6 11.62 -8.51 -2.49
C GLY A 6 11.69 -9.08 -1.07
N ILE A 7 12.54 -8.54 -0.19
CA ILE A 7 12.72 -9.05 1.18
C ILE A 7 11.88 -8.21 2.13
N VAL A 8 10.92 -8.83 2.81
CA VAL A 8 9.94 -8.10 3.64
C VAL A 8 10.49 -7.79 5.02
N VAL A 9 11.15 -8.76 5.66
CA VAL A 9 11.74 -8.58 7.00
C VAL A 9 13.18 -8.11 6.84
N SER A 10 13.36 -6.85 6.46
CA SER A 10 14.65 -6.27 6.10
C SER A 10 14.66 -4.76 6.38
N SER A 11 15.81 -4.23 6.80
CA SER A 11 16.01 -2.78 6.95
C SER A 11 16.04 -2.04 5.60
N GLU A 12 16.18 -2.76 4.49
CA GLU A 12 16.08 -2.23 3.13
C GLU A 12 14.63 -2.21 2.59
N ASN A 13 13.66 -2.79 3.31
CA ASN A 13 12.25 -2.73 2.90
C ASN A 13 11.78 -1.26 2.88
N SER A 14 11.06 -0.87 1.84
CA SER A 14 10.64 0.52 1.59
C SER A 14 11.79 1.54 1.43
N GLN A 15 13.01 1.08 1.17
CA GLN A 15 14.17 1.98 0.92
C GLN A 15 14.53 2.12 -0.56
N HIS A 16 13.83 1.39 -1.43
CA HIS A 16 14.12 1.31 -2.87
C HIS A 16 12.92 1.75 -3.70
N LEU A 17 13.03 1.70 -5.03
CA LEU A 17 11.99 2.24 -5.90
C LEU A 17 10.67 1.46 -5.81
N THR A 18 10.72 0.13 -5.76
CA THR A 18 9.51 -0.69 -5.63
C THR A 18 9.76 -1.90 -4.74
N ASP A 19 8.69 -2.37 -4.11
CA ASP A 19 8.65 -3.56 -3.28
C ASP A 19 7.22 -4.14 -3.27
N TRP A 20 6.95 -5.09 -2.38
CA TRP A 20 5.64 -5.73 -2.30
C TRP A 20 4.49 -4.78 -1.96
N TYR A 21 4.74 -3.65 -1.31
CA TYR A 21 3.71 -2.67 -0.95
C TYR A 21 3.30 -1.81 -2.15
N THR A 22 4.15 -1.70 -3.19
CA THR A 22 3.80 -1.07 -4.48
C THR A 22 2.49 -1.61 -5.07
N PHE A 23 2.18 -2.91 -4.88
CA PHE A 23 0.91 -3.49 -5.33
C PHE A 23 -0.31 -2.92 -4.57
N SER A 24 -0.17 -2.64 -3.27
CA SER A 24 -1.21 -2.00 -2.45
C SER A 24 -1.47 -0.57 -2.92
N HIS A 25 -0.43 0.17 -3.31
CA HIS A 25 -0.58 1.51 -3.87
C HIS A 25 -1.31 1.50 -5.21
N ILE A 26 -1.05 0.53 -6.09
CA ILE A 26 -1.85 0.36 -7.32
C ILE A 26 -3.33 0.11 -6.97
N ILE A 27 -3.62 -0.69 -5.94
CA ILE A 27 -4.99 -0.93 -5.45
C ILE A 27 -5.61 0.36 -4.90
N HIS A 28 -4.86 1.19 -4.16
CA HIS A 28 -5.34 2.51 -3.71
C HIS A 28 -5.77 3.37 -4.91
N GLY A 29 -5.00 3.35 -6.01
CA GLY A 29 -5.37 4.01 -7.26
C GLY A 29 -6.74 3.55 -7.79
N PHE A 30 -7.03 2.24 -7.73
CA PHE A 30 -8.33 1.70 -8.13
C PHE A 30 -9.45 2.15 -7.20
N VAL A 31 -9.22 2.07 -5.89
CA VAL A 31 -10.18 2.43 -4.85
C VAL A 31 -10.53 3.93 -4.93
N PHE A 32 -9.53 4.81 -4.98
CA PHE A 32 -9.75 6.25 -5.06
C PHE A 32 -10.44 6.65 -6.36
N HIS A 33 -10.04 6.08 -7.49
CA HIS A 33 -10.72 6.35 -8.76
C HIS A 33 -12.19 5.92 -8.70
N GLY A 34 -12.47 4.69 -8.24
CA GLY A 34 -13.82 4.17 -8.11
C GLY A 34 -14.69 5.02 -7.17
N LEU A 35 -14.17 5.35 -6.00
CA LEU A 35 -14.87 6.13 -4.97
C LEU A 35 -15.15 7.56 -5.47
N LEU A 36 -14.13 8.29 -5.93
CA LEU A 36 -14.28 9.67 -6.39
C LEU A 36 -15.13 9.75 -7.67
N ARG A 37 -15.09 8.74 -8.53
CA ARG A 37 -16.03 8.65 -9.66
C ARG A 37 -17.47 8.46 -9.22
N LEU A 38 -17.72 7.79 -8.09
CA LEU A 38 -19.06 7.60 -7.55
C LEU A 38 -19.58 8.86 -6.83
N VAL A 39 -18.78 9.44 -5.94
CA VAL A 39 -19.21 10.52 -5.03
C VAL A 39 -18.98 11.92 -5.59
N ALA A 40 -17.93 12.12 -6.40
CA ALA A 40 -17.50 13.43 -6.89
C ALA A 40 -17.73 13.61 -8.41
N ARG A 41 -18.86 13.08 -8.92
CA ARG A 41 -19.20 13.03 -10.37
C ARG A 41 -19.14 14.37 -11.11
N ARG A 42 -19.31 15.49 -10.41
CA ARG A 42 -19.29 16.85 -10.98
C ARG A 42 -17.90 17.48 -11.01
N ILE A 43 -16.94 16.90 -10.29
CA ILE A 43 -15.54 17.36 -10.25
C ILE A 43 -14.81 16.82 -11.49
N SER A 44 -13.92 17.61 -12.09
CA SER A 44 -13.12 17.17 -13.24
C SER A 44 -12.16 16.03 -12.86
N MET A 45 -11.77 15.21 -13.83
CA MET A 45 -10.85 14.08 -13.64
C MET A 45 -9.54 14.53 -12.94
N GLY A 46 -8.97 15.66 -13.37
CA GLY A 46 -7.74 16.21 -12.80
C GLY A 46 -7.88 16.53 -11.31
N TRP A 47 -8.94 17.23 -10.91
CA TRP A 47 -9.17 17.54 -9.50
C TRP A 47 -9.42 16.30 -8.65
N ARG A 48 -10.09 15.27 -9.18
CA ARG A 48 -10.23 14.01 -8.44
C ARG A 48 -8.88 13.33 -8.24
N LEU A 49 -8.01 13.31 -9.26
CA LEU A 49 -6.64 12.79 -9.11
C LEU A 49 -5.83 13.61 -8.10
N THR A 50 -5.99 14.94 -8.08
CA THR A 50 -5.36 15.79 -7.06
C THR A 50 -5.83 15.43 -5.65
N ILE A 51 -7.14 15.24 -5.45
CA ILE A 51 -7.69 14.82 -4.16
C ILE A 51 -7.13 13.44 -3.75
N ALA A 52 -7.13 12.47 -4.67
CA ALA A 52 -6.56 11.15 -4.42
C ALA A 52 -5.08 11.22 -4.04
N THR A 53 -4.31 12.06 -4.74
CA THR A 53 -2.89 12.29 -4.44
C THR A 53 -2.71 12.91 -3.06
N ALA A 54 -3.49 13.93 -2.71
CA ALA A 54 -3.41 14.56 -1.40
C ALA A 54 -3.75 13.58 -0.26
N VAL A 55 -4.74 12.71 -0.46
CA VAL A 55 -5.09 11.66 0.51
C VAL A 55 -3.96 10.64 0.65
N GLU A 56 -3.39 10.19 -0.47
CA GLU A 56 -2.28 9.23 -0.45
C GLU A 56 -1.03 9.82 0.19
N THR A 57 -0.66 11.05 -0.16
CA THR A 57 0.46 11.76 0.47
C THR A 57 0.22 11.96 1.98
N ALA A 58 -1.01 12.29 2.39
CA ALA A 58 -1.33 12.41 3.81
C ALA A 58 -1.18 11.06 4.54
N ARG A 59 -1.57 9.95 3.90
CA ARG A 59 -1.37 8.60 4.42
C ARG A 59 0.12 8.30 4.61
N GLU A 60 0.92 8.54 3.58
CA GLU A 60 2.38 8.36 3.61
C GLU A 60 3.05 9.16 4.74
N VAL A 61 2.65 10.43 4.92
CA VAL A 61 3.18 11.28 5.98
C VAL A 61 2.80 10.76 7.37
N VAL A 62 1.56 10.26 7.54
CA VAL A 62 1.12 9.70 8.82
C VAL A 62 1.84 8.38 9.10
N GLU A 63 1.97 7.51 8.11
CA GLU A 63 2.64 6.22 8.22
C GLU A 63 4.13 6.39 8.59
N ASN A 64 4.79 7.37 7.98
CA ASN A 64 6.19 7.69 8.22
C ASN A 64 6.42 8.71 9.35
N SER A 65 5.42 8.93 10.21
CA SER A 65 5.58 9.76 11.40
C SER A 65 6.29 9.00 12.52
N GLU A 66 7.04 9.73 13.36
CA GLU A 66 7.76 9.14 14.51
C GLU A 66 6.85 8.30 15.40
N ALA A 67 5.61 8.76 15.64
CA ALA A 67 4.65 8.05 16.48
C ALA A 67 4.25 6.67 15.90
N VAL A 68 4.10 6.57 14.58
CA VAL A 68 3.74 5.32 13.91
C VAL A 68 4.96 4.41 13.77
N ILE A 69 6.12 4.95 13.41
CA ILE A 69 7.38 4.20 13.31
C ILE A 69 7.75 3.60 14.67
N GLU A 70 7.67 4.37 15.76
CA GLU A 70 8.00 3.87 17.09
C GLU A 70 7.03 2.77 17.54
N ARG A 71 5.75 2.89 17.18
CA ARG A 71 4.77 1.82 17.41
C ARG A 71 5.12 0.56 16.63
N TYR A 72 5.59 0.67 15.38
CA TYR A 72 6.07 -0.48 14.62
C TYR A 72 7.31 -1.10 15.28
N ARG A 73 8.29 -0.32 15.74
CA ARG A 73 9.46 -0.85 16.47
C ARG A 73 9.11 -1.55 17.78
N ALA A 74 8.08 -1.07 18.48
CA ALA A 74 7.62 -1.69 19.72
C ALA A 74 6.93 -3.04 19.51
N VAL A 75 6.31 -3.26 18.35
CA VAL A 75 5.49 -4.45 18.06
C VAL A 75 6.24 -5.48 17.21
N THR A 76 6.97 -5.01 16.21
CA THR A 76 7.88 -5.82 15.39
C THR A 76 9.28 -5.62 15.94
N ILE A 77 9.96 -6.70 16.35
CA ILE A 77 11.33 -6.70 16.92
C ILE A 77 12.37 -6.30 15.84
N SER A 78 12.16 -5.18 15.15
CA SER A 78 13.05 -4.63 14.14
C SER A 78 13.50 -3.24 14.59
N LEU A 79 14.58 -3.23 15.38
CA LEU A 79 15.25 -2.00 15.82
C LEU A 79 15.71 -1.13 14.62
N ASP A 80 15.86 -1.74 13.43
CA ASP A 80 16.34 -1.11 12.21
C ASP A 80 15.23 -0.70 11.20
N TYR A 81 13.97 -0.57 11.64
CA TYR A 81 12.92 0.03 10.79
C TYR A 81 12.94 1.55 10.95
N TYR A 82 13.03 2.28 9.84
CA TYR A 82 13.16 3.75 9.81
C TYR A 82 11.99 4.46 9.11
N GLY A 83 10.95 3.71 8.73
CA GLY A 83 9.96 4.18 7.77
C GLY A 83 10.49 4.11 6.35
N ASP A 84 9.65 4.50 5.40
CA ASP A 84 9.92 4.53 3.98
C ASP A 84 10.84 5.70 3.61
N SER A 85 11.74 5.46 2.66
CA SER A 85 12.54 6.54 2.11
C SER A 85 11.67 7.51 1.30
N VAL A 86 12.07 8.79 1.21
CA VAL A 86 11.38 9.77 0.34
C VAL A 86 11.26 9.28 -1.10
N LEU A 87 12.26 8.55 -1.59
CA LEU A 87 12.22 7.96 -2.93
C LEU A 87 11.11 6.92 -3.07
N ASN A 88 10.97 6.05 -2.06
CA ASN A 88 9.95 5.00 -2.04
C ASN A 88 8.55 5.61 -1.96
N SER A 89 8.27 6.53 -1.02
CA SER A 89 6.98 7.20 -0.95
C SER A 89 6.60 7.95 -2.24
N VAL A 90 7.57 8.56 -2.95
CA VAL A 90 7.33 9.17 -4.27
C VAL A 90 6.99 8.12 -5.32
N ALA A 91 7.68 6.98 -5.30
CA ALA A 91 7.40 5.87 -6.20
C ALA A 91 6.03 5.24 -5.93
N ASP A 92 5.62 5.15 -4.67
CA ASP A 92 4.32 4.65 -4.24
C ASP A 92 3.18 5.56 -4.66
N ILE A 93 3.35 6.89 -4.55
CA ILE A 93 2.41 7.85 -5.18
C ILE A 93 2.33 7.62 -6.70
N GLY A 94 3.46 7.36 -7.36
CA GLY A 94 3.51 7.00 -8.77
C GLY A 94 2.77 5.70 -9.09
N ALA A 95 2.88 4.69 -8.25
CA ALA A 95 2.17 3.42 -8.35
C ALA A 95 0.65 3.60 -8.16
N MET A 96 0.26 4.48 -7.24
CA MET A 96 -1.14 4.90 -7.07
C MET A 96 -1.68 5.59 -8.32
N TRP A 97 -0.91 6.49 -8.95
CA TRP A 97 -1.30 7.09 -10.23
C TRP A 97 -1.44 6.07 -11.35
N LEU A 98 -0.52 5.09 -11.43
CA LEU A 98 -0.64 3.98 -12.38
C LEU A 98 -1.96 3.24 -12.17
N GLY A 99 -2.28 2.90 -10.93
CA GLY A 99 -3.57 2.31 -10.56
C GLY A 99 -4.75 3.15 -11.01
N TRP A 100 -4.74 4.45 -10.71
CA TRP A 100 -5.77 5.39 -11.11
C TRP A 100 -6.02 5.37 -12.63
N PHE A 101 -4.96 5.46 -13.43
CA PHE A 101 -5.08 5.48 -14.90
C PHE A 101 -5.49 4.15 -15.50
N LEU A 102 -5.12 3.03 -14.88
CA LEU A 102 -5.61 1.70 -15.24
C LEU A 102 -7.11 1.58 -14.93
N ALA A 103 -7.55 1.97 -13.74
CA ALA A 103 -8.97 1.96 -13.37
C ALA A 103 -9.84 2.89 -14.23
N ALA A 104 -9.25 3.96 -14.76
CA ALA A 104 -9.92 4.86 -15.69
C ALA A 104 -10.13 4.26 -17.09
N ARG A 105 -9.34 3.25 -17.48
CA ARG A 105 -9.35 2.64 -18.82
C ARG A 105 -9.93 1.23 -18.86
N LEU A 106 -9.76 0.47 -17.79
CA LEU A 106 -10.20 -0.92 -17.72
C LEU A 106 -11.71 -1.01 -17.41
N PRO A 107 -12.39 -2.07 -17.91
CA PRO A 107 -13.71 -2.39 -17.41
C PRO A 107 -13.65 -2.75 -15.91
N VAL A 108 -14.70 -2.46 -15.16
CA VAL A 108 -14.74 -2.62 -13.69
C VAL A 108 -14.34 -4.03 -13.26
N TRP A 109 -14.79 -5.07 -13.96
CA TRP A 109 -14.45 -6.45 -13.63
C TRP A 109 -12.95 -6.73 -13.72
N ALA A 110 -12.23 -6.12 -14.67
CA ALA A 110 -10.80 -6.31 -14.84
C ALA A 110 -10.01 -5.61 -13.73
N ALA A 111 -10.42 -4.39 -13.36
CA ALA A 111 -9.83 -3.69 -12.21
C ALA A 111 -10.02 -4.49 -10.90
N VAL A 112 -11.23 -5.04 -10.69
CA VAL A 112 -11.52 -5.91 -9.53
C VAL A 112 -10.66 -7.18 -9.58
N ALA A 113 -10.57 -7.85 -10.73
CA ALA A 113 -9.76 -9.06 -10.86
C ALA A 113 -8.28 -8.81 -10.58
N ILE A 114 -7.72 -7.70 -11.07
CA ILE A 114 -6.33 -7.32 -10.81
C ILE A 114 -6.11 -7.03 -9.31
N ALA A 115 -7.01 -6.28 -8.67
CA ALA A 115 -6.89 -6.02 -7.23
C ALA A 115 -6.92 -7.30 -6.40
N LEU A 116 -7.85 -8.22 -6.70
CA LEU A 116 -7.92 -9.52 -6.03
C LEU A 116 -6.69 -10.38 -6.31
N ALA A 117 -6.14 -10.33 -7.53
CA ALA A 117 -4.93 -11.06 -7.86
C ALA A 117 -3.72 -10.53 -7.09
N PHE A 118 -3.55 -9.20 -6.98
CA PHE A 118 -2.49 -8.60 -6.18
C PHE A 118 -2.63 -8.93 -4.70
N GLU A 119 -3.83 -8.80 -4.12
CA GLU A 119 -4.08 -9.18 -2.73
C GLU A 119 -3.82 -10.67 -2.48
N ALA A 120 -4.32 -11.56 -3.34
CA ALA A 120 -4.10 -13.00 -3.19
C ALA A 120 -2.60 -13.35 -3.31
N MET A 121 -1.90 -12.69 -4.23
CA MET A 121 -0.46 -12.88 -4.44
C MET A 121 0.35 -12.42 -3.23
N THR A 122 0.12 -11.21 -2.71
CA THR A 122 0.86 -10.71 -1.54
C THR A 122 0.56 -11.53 -0.30
N ILE A 123 -0.71 -11.89 -0.07
CA ILE A 123 -1.10 -12.76 1.05
C ILE A 123 -0.40 -14.13 0.93
N ALA A 124 -0.37 -14.72 -0.26
CA ALA A 124 0.24 -16.04 -0.46
C ALA A 124 1.78 -16.01 -0.34
N LEU A 125 2.43 -15.00 -0.91
CA LEU A 125 3.90 -14.96 -1.01
C LEU A 125 4.55 -14.35 0.21
N ILE A 126 3.97 -13.30 0.76
CA ILE A 126 4.56 -12.53 1.86
C ILE A 126 3.71 -12.50 3.12
N ARG A 127 2.56 -13.18 3.14
CA ARG A 127 1.67 -13.18 4.31
C ARG A 127 1.27 -11.78 4.75
N ASP A 128 1.17 -10.88 3.80
CA ASP A 128 0.77 -9.49 4.03
C ASP A 128 -0.05 -8.98 2.85
N GLY A 129 -0.80 -7.92 3.04
CA GLY A 129 -1.66 -7.31 2.04
C GLY A 129 -2.60 -6.30 2.66
N LEU A 130 -3.23 -5.48 1.82
CA LEU A 130 -4.11 -4.41 2.27
C LEU A 130 -5.28 -4.96 3.10
N ALA A 131 -5.89 -6.06 2.66
CA ALA A 131 -7.00 -6.69 3.36
C ALA A 131 -6.61 -7.21 4.74
N LEU A 132 -5.42 -7.82 4.88
CA LEU A 132 -4.91 -8.28 6.17
C LEU A 132 -4.57 -7.11 7.09
N ASN A 133 -4.02 -6.02 6.55
CA ASN A 133 -3.76 -4.81 7.31
C ASN A 133 -5.05 -4.20 7.85
N VAL A 134 -6.09 -4.07 7.02
CA VAL A 134 -7.40 -3.59 7.46
C VAL A 134 -8.01 -4.52 8.50
N LEU A 135 -7.96 -5.84 8.29
CA LEU A 135 -8.45 -6.82 9.25
C LEU A 135 -7.76 -6.67 10.60
N MET A 136 -6.42 -6.66 10.63
CA MET A 136 -5.64 -6.58 11.87
C MET A 136 -5.77 -5.23 12.57
N LEU A 137 -6.07 -4.16 11.83
CA LEU A 137 -6.33 -2.83 12.39
C LEU A 137 -7.71 -2.75 13.07
N VAL A 138 -8.75 -3.28 12.43
CA VAL A 138 -10.14 -3.19 12.92
C VAL A 138 -10.46 -4.28 13.94
N TRP A 139 -9.95 -5.49 13.72
CA TRP A 139 -10.21 -6.67 14.53
C TRP A 139 -8.95 -7.55 14.61
N PRO A 140 -7.99 -7.22 15.50
CA PRO A 140 -6.75 -7.98 15.64
C PRO A 140 -7.03 -9.42 16.09
N LEU A 141 -6.42 -10.38 15.40
CA LEU A 141 -6.55 -11.82 15.68
C LEU A 141 -5.17 -12.42 15.91
N ASP A 142 -4.96 -13.02 17.07
CA ASP A 142 -3.67 -13.64 17.43
C ASP A 142 -3.25 -14.69 16.40
N ARG A 143 -4.18 -15.53 15.93
CA ARG A 143 -3.91 -16.54 14.89
C ARG A 143 -3.39 -15.94 13.59
N VAL A 144 -3.88 -14.76 13.22
CA VAL A 144 -3.41 -14.06 12.02
C VAL A 144 -2.05 -13.43 12.30
N ALA A 145 -1.82 -12.85 13.48
CA ALA A 145 -0.51 -12.34 13.88
C ALA A 145 0.58 -13.45 13.86
N ASP A 146 0.29 -14.60 14.46
CA ASP A 146 1.18 -15.77 14.48
C ASP A 146 1.48 -16.29 13.07
N TRP A 147 0.46 -16.34 12.21
CA TRP A 147 0.64 -16.75 10.82
C TRP A 147 1.51 -15.76 10.04
N ARG A 148 1.36 -14.44 10.30
CA ARG A 148 2.19 -13.36 9.72
C ARG A 148 3.62 -13.35 10.28
N ALA A 149 3.88 -13.92 11.46
CA ALA A 149 5.23 -14.00 12.02
C ALA A 149 6.18 -14.85 11.16
N ALA A 150 5.63 -15.76 10.33
CA ALA A 150 6.39 -16.57 9.37
C ALA A 150 6.54 -15.91 7.99
N ARG A 151 6.65 -14.58 7.95
CA ARG A 151 7.00 -13.80 6.75
C ARG A 151 8.37 -14.21 6.19
N PRO A 152 8.57 -14.15 4.86
CA PRO A 152 9.87 -14.37 4.27
C PRO A 152 10.86 -13.25 4.69
N SER A 153 12.02 -13.69 5.18
CA SER A 153 13.18 -12.88 5.57
C SER A 153 14.30 -12.96 4.54
#